data_AF-A0A928QNC4-F1
#
_entry.id   AF-A0A928QNC4-F1
#
_cell.length_a   1.000
_cell.length_b   1.000
_cell.length_c   1.000
_cell.angle_alpha   90.00
_cell.angle_beta   90.00
_cell.angle_gamma   90.00
#
_symmetry.space_group_name_H-M   'P 1'
#
loop_
_entity.id
_entity.type
_entity.pdbx_description
1 polymer ?
#
loop_
_entity_poly.entity_id
_entity_poly.type
_entity_poly.pdbx_seq_one_letter_code
_entity_poly.pdbx_strand_id
1 'polypeptide(L)'
;MTEENYQYRTGQAMLRNQFQGDGIFQIPIIPKASFTESDFANLLLIGFDRAREDDDKNCDRMVHFFLYDYKFERVWKDPEQDIKRLQNYRAVLSPDFSMYLEMNPTMQLYNTFRNRWCGAFWADQGLRVIPTVSWGAENTFDFCFLGIPKGSTVAVSTYMVSEHDNRCDQKEFFLKGYREMLRRIEPERIICYNTPFPEMEGNIVYVDYELSSWKYQKDLELSPYAKYIVGELPLPENSGIIIKRGYIMPTAKGMGSAYGGQWKPNSNKPNDMIFIGPPNTIQRIFIPTGKGGYWTQVKYGDDGWATAIRHETDHGYGNAHSNPHDHYPMAYDPHTHA
;
A
#
# COMPACT_ATOMS: atom_id res chain seq x y z
N MET A 1 27.19 -28.14 22.34
CA MET A 1 26.82 -27.08 21.37
C MET A 1 28.10 -26.37 21.00
N THR A 2 28.41 -26.18 19.71
CA THR A 2 29.61 -25.42 19.32
C THR A 2 29.40 -23.93 19.59
N GLU A 3 30.48 -23.18 19.78
CA GLU A 3 30.43 -21.73 19.99
C GLU A 3 29.72 -21.03 18.81
N GLU A 4 30.02 -21.44 17.58
CA GLU A 4 29.34 -20.95 16.38
C GLU A 4 27.82 -21.19 16.41
N ASN A 5 27.39 -22.38 16.85
CA ASN A 5 25.97 -22.69 17.00
C ASN A 5 25.32 -21.86 18.12
N TYR A 6 26.05 -21.57 19.19
CA TYR A 6 25.56 -20.71 20.27
C TYR A 6 25.37 -19.28 19.74
N GLN A 7 26.41 -18.69 19.15
CA GLN A 7 26.37 -17.33 18.58
C GLN A 7 25.28 -17.15 17.53
N TYR A 8 25.10 -18.13 16.64
CA TYR A 8 24.02 -18.10 15.66
C TYR A 8 22.63 -18.12 16.32
N ARG A 9 22.42 -19.00 17.30
CA ARG A 9 21.12 -19.18 17.97
C ARG A 9 20.76 -18.06 18.95
N THR A 10 21.76 -17.38 19.51
CA THR A 10 21.56 -16.23 20.41
C THR A 10 21.65 -14.89 19.70
N GLY A 11 21.97 -14.90 18.40
CA GLY A 11 22.11 -13.70 17.60
C GLY A 11 20.79 -12.95 17.43
N GLN A 12 20.82 -11.62 17.52
CA GLN A 12 19.63 -10.78 17.39
C GLN A 12 19.04 -10.80 15.99
N ALA A 13 19.84 -11.10 14.97
CA ALA A 13 19.34 -11.34 13.61
C ALA A 13 18.30 -12.48 13.58
N MET A 14 18.45 -13.49 14.44
CA MET A 14 17.55 -14.64 14.56
C MET A 14 16.46 -14.42 15.62
N LEU A 15 16.83 -14.02 16.84
CA LEU A 15 15.90 -14.00 17.98
C LEU A 15 14.98 -12.78 18.01
N ARG A 16 15.44 -11.62 17.53
CA ARG A 16 14.64 -10.38 17.46
C ARG A 16 13.95 -10.03 18.79
N ASN A 17 14.58 -10.33 19.92
CA ASN A 17 13.98 -10.27 21.26
C ASN A 17 14.62 -9.23 22.18
N GLN A 18 15.40 -8.29 21.63
CA GLN A 18 16.13 -7.30 22.43
C GLN A 18 15.26 -6.17 23.00
N PHE A 19 14.03 -5.99 22.52
CA PHE A 19 13.17 -4.87 22.89
C PHE A 19 12.07 -5.31 23.84
N GLN A 20 11.63 -4.38 24.69
CA GLN A 20 10.46 -4.59 25.54
C GLN A 20 9.22 -4.87 24.66
N GLY A 21 8.52 -5.96 24.96
CA GLY A 21 7.31 -6.37 24.28
C GLY A 21 6.04 -5.86 24.94
N ASP A 22 5.02 -5.59 24.13
CA ASP A 22 3.67 -5.21 24.53
C ASP A 22 2.67 -6.34 24.26
N GLY A 23 1.71 -6.51 25.19
CA GLY A 23 0.68 -7.54 25.14
C GLY A 23 1.19 -8.99 25.16
N ILE A 24 0.28 -9.93 24.87
CA ILE A 24 0.55 -11.37 24.88
C ILE A 24 1.51 -11.79 23.76
N PHE A 25 1.59 -11.01 22.69
CA PHE A 25 2.45 -11.28 21.53
C PHE A 25 3.85 -10.67 21.68
N GLN A 26 4.11 -9.94 22.77
CA GLN A 26 5.38 -9.27 23.03
C GLN A 26 5.83 -8.39 21.84
N ILE A 27 4.89 -7.64 21.27
CA ILE A 27 5.15 -6.75 20.14
C ILE A 27 6.12 -5.64 20.58
N PRO A 28 7.27 -5.44 19.92
CA PRO A 28 8.25 -4.44 20.33
C PRO A 28 7.65 -3.05 20.48
N ILE A 29 7.99 -2.34 21.55
CA ILE A 29 7.54 -0.97 21.76
C ILE A 29 8.44 -0.01 20.98
N ILE A 30 7.86 0.79 20.10
CA ILE A 30 8.54 1.95 19.52
C ILE A 30 8.44 3.08 20.55
N PRO A 31 9.56 3.57 21.12
CA PRO A 31 9.52 4.68 22.07
C PRO A 31 8.88 5.93 21.46
N LYS A 32 8.07 6.66 22.24
CA LYS A 32 7.47 7.91 21.78
C LYS A 32 8.55 8.95 21.49
N ALA A 33 8.74 9.31 20.23
CA ALA A 33 9.61 10.40 19.83
C ALA A 33 8.97 11.76 20.15
N SER A 34 9.81 12.76 20.44
CA SER A 34 9.37 14.13 20.72
C SER A 34 9.40 14.98 19.45
N PHE A 35 8.35 15.79 19.25
CA PHE A 35 8.20 16.68 18.12
C PHE A 35 7.68 18.06 18.54
N THR A 36 8.02 19.06 17.75
CA THR A 36 7.54 20.45 17.88
C THR A 36 6.59 20.78 16.73
N GLU A 37 5.78 21.84 16.84
CA GLU A 37 4.90 22.26 15.73
C GLU A 37 5.70 22.58 14.44
N SER A 38 6.92 23.11 14.57
CA SER A 38 7.78 23.38 13.41
C SER A 38 8.23 22.13 12.66
N ASP A 39 8.21 20.94 13.29
CA ASP A 39 8.53 19.69 12.60
C ASP A 39 7.45 19.29 11.59
N PHE A 40 6.23 19.83 11.72
CA PHE A 40 5.08 19.50 10.88
C PHE A 40 4.65 20.65 9.94
N ALA A 41 5.24 21.84 10.11
CA ALA A 41 4.95 22.99 9.27
C ALA A 41 5.37 22.70 7.81
N ASN A 42 4.42 22.75 6.87
CA ASN A 42 4.62 22.42 5.45
C ASN A 42 5.27 21.04 5.24
N LEU A 43 4.93 20.06 6.09
CA LEU A 43 5.52 18.73 6.02
C LEU A 43 5.33 18.08 4.64
N LEU A 44 6.45 17.69 4.04
CA LEU A 44 6.49 16.80 2.88
C LEU A 44 7.14 15.48 3.27
N LEU A 45 6.72 14.40 2.62
CA LEU A 45 7.32 13.10 2.79
C LEU A 45 8.21 12.74 1.59
N ILE A 46 9.14 11.80 1.80
CA ILE A 46 9.96 11.19 0.76
C ILE A 46 9.91 9.67 0.87
N GLY A 47 9.67 8.99 -0.25
CA GLY A 47 9.66 7.52 -0.27
C GLY A 47 11.03 6.97 0.07
N PHE A 48 11.09 5.92 0.88
CA PHE A 48 12.33 5.22 1.22
C PHE A 48 13.16 4.78 0.00
N ASP A 49 12.51 4.45 -1.12
CA ASP A 49 13.18 4.09 -2.38
C ASP A 49 13.88 5.28 -3.06
N ARG A 50 13.60 6.51 -2.62
CA ARG A 50 14.22 7.75 -3.09
C ARG A 50 15.13 8.40 -2.06
N ALA A 51 15.07 7.98 -0.80
CA ALA A 51 15.97 8.48 0.23
C ALA A 51 17.44 8.15 -0.11
N ARG A 52 18.36 9.08 0.14
CA ARG A 52 19.81 8.97 -0.13
C ARG A 52 20.61 9.55 1.03
N GLU A 53 21.83 9.06 1.20
CA GLU A 53 22.72 9.50 2.30
C GLU A 53 23.17 10.96 2.09
N ASP A 54 23.29 11.38 0.84
CA ASP A 54 23.74 12.70 0.38
C ASP A 54 22.59 13.58 -0.16
N ASP A 55 21.49 13.69 0.58
CA ASP A 55 20.26 14.38 0.15
C ASP A 55 19.99 15.70 0.89
N ASP A 56 20.94 16.64 0.81
CA ASP A 56 20.88 17.94 1.51
C ASP A 56 19.61 18.76 1.17
N LYS A 57 18.99 18.51 0.01
CA LYS A 57 17.81 19.25 -0.47
C LYS A 57 16.50 18.83 0.19
N ASN A 58 16.45 17.64 0.77
CA ASN A 58 15.22 17.05 1.33
C ASN A 58 15.39 16.62 2.79
N CYS A 59 16.46 17.06 3.47
CA CYS A 59 16.75 16.72 4.87
C CYS A 59 15.63 17.16 5.84
N ASP A 60 14.82 18.13 5.43
CA ASP A 60 13.67 18.63 6.16
C ASP A 60 12.44 17.71 6.08
N ARG A 61 12.40 16.79 5.10
CA ARG A 61 11.32 15.82 4.90
C ARG A 61 11.41 14.65 5.88
N MET A 62 10.31 13.92 6.01
CA MET A 62 10.28 12.63 6.72
C MET A 62 10.23 11.46 5.73
N VAL A 63 10.96 10.38 6.03
CA VAL A 63 11.00 9.19 5.17
C VAL A 63 9.78 8.31 5.43
N HIS A 64 9.04 7.95 4.37
CA HIS A 64 7.87 7.09 4.46
C HIS A 64 8.03 5.76 3.71
N PHE A 65 7.23 4.78 4.15
CA PHE A 65 7.22 3.41 3.61
C PHE A 65 5.90 3.02 2.96
N PHE A 66 5.00 3.98 2.70
CA PHE A 66 3.83 3.79 1.82
C PHE A 66 4.29 3.49 0.38
N LEU A 67 4.85 2.31 0.16
CA LEU A 67 5.53 1.80 -1.02
C LEU A 67 5.21 0.29 -1.12
N TYR A 68 5.54 -0.33 -2.25
CA TYR A 68 5.46 -1.79 -2.34
C TYR A 68 6.49 -2.44 -1.41
N ASP A 69 6.08 -3.49 -0.68
CA ASP A 69 6.90 -4.17 0.33
C ASP A 69 8.31 -4.53 -0.21
N TYR A 70 8.39 -5.01 -1.46
CA TYR A 70 9.66 -5.41 -2.09
C TYR A 70 10.69 -4.27 -2.16
N LYS A 71 10.26 -3.00 -2.15
CA LYS A 71 11.15 -1.83 -2.22
C LYS A 71 11.90 -1.60 -0.92
N PHE A 72 11.38 -2.08 0.21
CA PHE A 72 11.96 -1.84 1.53
C PHE A 72 12.15 -3.10 2.36
N GLU A 73 11.79 -4.29 1.88
CA GLU A 73 11.98 -5.58 2.58
C GLU A 73 13.42 -5.77 3.12
N ARG A 74 14.42 -5.13 2.51
CA ARG A 74 15.80 -5.13 3.01
C ARG A 74 15.94 -4.61 4.45
N VAL A 75 15.10 -3.67 4.88
CA VAL A 75 15.16 -3.10 6.24
C VAL A 75 14.86 -4.14 7.32
N TRP A 76 14.07 -5.15 6.99
CA TRP A 76 13.83 -6.26 7.91
C TRP A 76 15.05 -7.20 7.97
N LYS A 77 15.64 -7.48 6.81
CA LYS A 77 16.77 -8.41 6.67
C LYS A 77 18.07 -7.86 7.22
N ASP A 78 18.32 -6.57 7.00
CA ASP A 78 19.52 -5.84 7.40
C ASP A 78 19.12 -4.42 7.84
N PRO A 79 18.63 -4.26 9.09
CA PRO A 79 18.11 -3.00 9.60
C PRO A 79 19.20 -1.93 9.82
N GLU A 80 20.47 -2.33 9.90
CA GLU A 80 21.63 -1.45 10.13
C GLU A 80 22.08 -0.74 8.86
N GLN A 81 21.93 -1.40 7.70
CA GLN A 81 22.43 -0.92 6.41
C GLN A 81 21.98 0.51 6.07
N ASP A 82 20.74 0.86 6.43
CA ASP A 82 20.11 2.12 6.02
C ASP A 82 20.16 3.22 7.09
N ILE A 83 20.80 3.00 8.25
CA ILE A 83 20.81 3.96 9.37
C ILE A 83 21.39 5.31 8.96
N LYS A 84 22.60 5.33 8.38
CA LYS A 84 23.27 6.58 7.98
C LYS A 84 22.43 7.41 7.02
N ARG A 85 21.77 6.72 6.09
CA ARG A 85 20.87 7.33 5.11
C ARG A 85 19.63 7.92 5.78
N LEU A 86 19.02 7.20 6.71
CA LEU A 86 17.81 7.66 7.42
C LEU A 86 18.11 8.82 8.40
N GLN A 87 19.32 8.88 8.95
CA GLN A 87 19.76 9.95 9.87
C GLN A 87 19.79 11.34 9.22
N ASN A 88 19.89 11.42 7.89
CA ASN A 88 19.91 12.69 7.17
C ASN A 88 18.53 13.40 7.10
N TYR A 89 17.46 12.70 7.48
CA TYR A 89 16.08 13.19 7.37
C TYR A 89 15.51 13.58 8.74
N ARG A 90 14.52 14.47 8.75
CA ARG A 90 13.90 15.01 9.97
C ARG A 90 13.34 13.92 10.90
N ALA A 91 12.71 12.90 10.31
CA ALA A 91 12.19 11.73 11.00
C ALA A 91 11.97 10.58 10.01
N VAL A 92 11.72 9.39 10.53
CA VAL A 92 11.41 8.20 9.73
C VAL A 92 10.11 7.57 10.22
N LEU A 93 9.22 7.23 9.30
CA LEU A 93 8.04 6.42 9.61
C LEU A 93 8.48 4.95 9.71
N SER A 94 7.91 4.18 10.63
CA SER A 94 8.22 2.74 10.69
C SER A 94 7.72 2.03 9.41
N PRO A 95 8.33 0.89 9.01
CA PRO A 95 8.00 0.25 7.74
C PRO A 95 6.55 -0.21 7.66
N ASP A 96 5.86 0.14 6.58
CA ASP A 96 4.44 -0.19 6.37
C ASP A 96 4.28 -1.53 5.62
N PHE A 97 4.63 -2.64 6.27
CA PHE A 97 4.41 -3.96 5.68
C PHE A 97 2.92 -4.21 5.45
N SER A 98 2.58 -4.67 4.24
CA SER A 98 1.20 -4.76 3.76
C SER A 98 0.29 -5.60 4.68
N MET A 99 -0.95 -5.16 4.89
CA MET A 99 -1.97 -5.89 5.66
C MET A 99 -3.32 -5.88 4.94
N TYR A 100 -3.59 -6.93 4.18
CA TYR A 100 -4.85 -7.07 3.46
C TYR A 100 -5.90 -7.83 4.24
N LEU A 101 -7.18 -7.56 3.96
CA LEU A 101 -8.33 -8.25 4.54
C LEU A 101 -8.26 -9.77 4.35
N GLU A 102 -7.82 -10.22 3.19
CA GLU A 102 -7.75 -11.63 2.80
C GLU A 102 -6.47 -12.32 3.29
N MET A 103 -5.53 -11.56 3.85
CA MET A 103 -4.28 -12.10 4.37
C MET A 103 -4.53 -12.92 5.63
N ASN A 104 -3.86 -14.08 5.75
CA ASN A 104 -3.97 -14.90 6.96
C ASN A 104 -3.57 -14.07 8.21
N PRO A 105 -4.31 -14.16 9.34
CA PRO A 105 -4.01 -13.39 10.55
C PRO A 105 -2.59 -13.56 11.09
N THR A 106 -1.98 -14.73 10.90
CA THR A 106 -0.59 -14.99 11.30
C THR A 106 0.39 -14.09 10.53
N MET A 107 0.12 -13.86 9.24
CA MET A 107 0.94 -12.98 8.40
C MET A 107 0.72 -11.51 8.77
N GLN A 108 -0.51 -11.11 9.07
CA GLN A 108 -0.82 -9.75 9.56
C GLN A 108 -0.12 -9.47 10.91
N LEU A 109 -0.14 -10.43 11.83
CA LEU A 109 0.59 -10.35 13.10
C LEU A 109 2.10 -10.25 12.87
N TYR A 110 2.65 -11.09 11.99
CA TYR A 110 4.06 -11.04 11.63
C TYR A 110 4.45 -9.68 11.03
N ASN A 111 3.62 -9.11 10.17
CA ASN A 111 3.86 -7.80 9.56
C ASN A 111 3.82 -6.66 10.59
N THR A 112 2.89 -6.75 11.55
CA THR A 112 2.87 -5.85 12.71
C THR A 112 4.16 -5.97 13.52
N PHE A 113 4.62 -7.20 13.80
CA PHE A 113 5.88 -7.42 14.52
C PHE A 113 7.07 -6.82 13.77
N ARG A 114 7.20 -7.07 12.46
CA ARG A 114 8.30 -6.54 11.63
C ARG A 114 8.33 -5.01 11.63
N ASN A 115 7.17 -4.37 11.48
CA ASN A 115 7.03 -2.92 11.54
C ASN A 115 7.58 -2.39 12.87
N ARG A 116 7.07 -2.93 13.98
CA ARG A 116 7.38 -2.47 15.34
C ARG A 116 8.82 -2.74 15.73
N TRP A 117 9.35 -3.90 15.36
CA TRP A 117 10.74 -4.25 15.61
C TRP A 117 11.70 -3.30 14.88
N CYS A 118 11.47 -3.05 13.58
CA CYS A 118 12.32 -2.12 12.83
C CYS A 118 12.24 -0.70 13.41
N GLY A 119 11.04 -0.25 13.79
CA GLY A 119 10.86 1.04 14.42
C GLY A 119 11.57 1.15 15.78
N ALA A 120 11.48 0.12 16.64
CA ALA A 120 12.16 0.09 17.93
C ALA A 120 13.69 0.08 17.75
N PHE A 121 14.19 -0.70 16.79
CA PHE A 121 15.61 -0.73 16.44
C PHE A 121 16.10 0.64 15.96
N TRP A 122 15.38 1.29 15.07
CA TRP A 122 15.76 2.62 14.59
C TRP A 122 15.73 3.68 15.67
N ALA A 123 14.76 3.63 16.58
CA ALA A 123 14.70 4.52 17.74
C ALA A 123 15.90 4.30 18.67
N ASP A 124 16.31 3.06 18.90
CA ASP A 124 17.51 2.71 19.68
C ASP A 124 18.81 3.23 19.02
N GLN A 125 18.84 3.29 17.68
CA GLN A 125 19.94 3.91 16.92
C GLN A 125 19.87 5.46 16.86
N GLY A 126 18.97 6.08 17.63
CA GLY A 126 18.85 7.54 17.76
C GLY A 126 17.99 8.22 16.68
N LEU A 127 17.30 7.46 15.83
CA LEU A 127 16.37 8.03 14.86
C LEU A 127 15.07 8.48 15.54
N ARG A 128 14.49 9.58 15.06
CA ARG A 128 13.14 9.99 15.45
C ARG A 128 12.14 9.17 14.65
N VAL A 129 11.54 8.16 15.27
CA VAL A 129 10.65 7.21 14.60
C VAL A 129 9.18 7.56 14.87
N ILE A 130 8.36 7.61 13.81
CA ILE A 130 6.90 7.73 13.88
C ILE A 130 6.29 6.36 13.53
N PRO A 131 5.53 5.71 14.41
CA PRO A 131 4.83 4.46 14.08
C PRO A 131 3.86 4.65 12.91
N THR A 132 4.04 3.87 11.85
CA THR A 132 2.99 3.66 10.84
C THR A 132 2.00 2.62 11.36
N VAL A 133 0.70 2.95 11.25
CA VAL A 133 -0.40 2.10 11.70
C VAL A 133 -1.20 1.64 10.50
N SER A 134 -1.30 0.33 10.37
CA SER A 134 -2.13 -0.37 9.39
C SER A 134 -2.97 -1.39 10.14
N TRP A 135 -4.10 -1.80 9.58
CA TRP A 135 -4.99 -2.82 10.16
C TRP A 135 -5.61 -3.67 9.05
N GLY A 136 -5.97 -4.90 9.39
CA GLY A 136 -6.93 -5.70 8.63
C GLY A 136 -8.33 -5.46 9.19
N ALA A 137 -9.19 -6.48 9.17
CA ALA A 137 -10.51 -6.39 9.81
C ALA A 137 -10.39 -6.34 11.34
N GLU A 138 -11.53 -6.32 12.03
CA GLU A 138 -11.62 -6.20 13.49
C GLU A 138 -10.84 -7.30 14.23
N ASN A 139 -10.63 -8.47 13.61
CA ASN A 139 -9.81 -9.55 14.13
C ASN A 139 -8.32 -9.17 14.31
N THR A 140 -7.85 -8.10 13.65
CA THR A 140 -6.47 -7.61 13.80
C THR A 140 -6.29 -6.63 14.95
N PHE A 141 -7.39 -6.10 15.50
CA PHE A 141 -7.34 -5.06 16.53
C PHE A 141 -6.70 -5.54 17.83
N ASP A 142 -6.65 -6.85 18.05
CA ASP A 142 -5.96 -7.47 19.18
C ASP A 142 -4.44 -7.26 19.16
N PHE A 143 -3.84 -6.98 18.00
CA PHE A 143 -2.39 -6.83 17.89
C PHE A 143 -1.92 -5.59 17.10
N CYS A 144 -2.68 -5.08 16.13
CA CYS A 144 -2.17 -4.05 15.20
C CYS A 144 -1.84 -2.70 15.88
N PHE A 145 -2.41 -2.43 17.05
CA PHE A 145 -2.14 -1.23 17.85
C PHE A 145 -1.09 -1.44 18.96
N LEU A 146 -0.65 -2.68 19.20
CA LEU A 146 0.36 -2.97 20.21
C LEU A 146 1.73 -2.39 19.82
N GLY A 147 2.55 -2.12 20.83
CA GLY A 147 3.90 -1.57 20.66
C GLY A 147 3.91 -0.08 20.32
N ILE A 148 2.76 0.60 20.42
CA ILE A 148 2.65 2.07 20.26
C ILE A 148 2.21 2.69 21.59
N PRO A 149 3.07 3.47 22.26
CA PRO A 149 2.71 4.16 23.48
C PRO A 149 1.55 5.14 23.28
N LYS A 150 0.72 5.32 24.31
CA LYS A 150 -0.35 6.32 24.30
C LYS A 150 0.18 7.73 24.06
N GLY A 151 -0.58 8.54 23.33
CA GLY A 151 -0.19 9.90 22.99
C GLY A 151 0.91 10.00 21.93
N SER A 152 1.33 8.89 21.30
CA SER A 152 2.32 8.96 20.23
C SER A 152 1.77 9.70 19.01
N THR A 153 2.65 10.44 18.31
CA THR A 153 2.36 10.83 16.92
C THR A 153 2.38 9.57 16.06
N VAL A 154 1.39 9.37 15.19
CA VAL A 154 1.28 8.19 14.31
C VAL A 154 1.08 8.58 12.85
N ALA A 155 1.35 7.65 11.93
CA ALA A 155 1.11 7.84 10.50
C ALA A 155 0.15 6.78 9.92
N VAL A 156 -0.75 7.21 9.04
CA VAL A 156 -1.69 6.37 8.28
C VAL A 156 -1.72 6.81 6.82
N SER A 157 -2.22 5.95 5.94
CA SER A 157 -2.39 6.27 4.52
C SER A 157 -3.81 5.95 4.07
N THR A 158 -4.47 6.91 3.42
CA THR A 158 -5.77 6.69 2.77
C THR A 158 -5.61 6.29 1.30
N TYR A 159 -4.38 6.24 0.77
CA TYR A 159 -4.13 6.06 -0.67
C TYR A 159 -4.77 4.78 -1.25
N MET A 160 -4.52 3.62 -0.63
CA MET A 160 -5.00 2.32 -1.14
C MET A 160 -6.47 2.02 -0.80
N VAL A 161 -7.09 2.82 0.07
CA VAL A 161 -8.49 2.68 0.48
C VAL A 161 -9.37 3.76 -0.11
N SER A 162 -8.80 4.73 -0.83
CA SER A 162 -9.54 5.73 -1.59
C SER A 162 -9.98 5.14 -2.92
N GLU A 163 -10.97 5.75 -3.55
CA GLU A 163 -11.37 5.39 -4.91
C GLU A 163 -10.23 5.61 -5.90
N HIS A 164 -9.93 4.60 -6.71
CA HIS A 164 -8.99 4.67 -7.82
C HIS A 164 -9.28 3.59 -8.87
N ASP A 165 -8.89 3.81 -10.13
CA ASP A 165 -8.90 2.79 -11.19
C ASP A 165 -10.18 1.93 -11.28
N ASN A 166 -11.35 2.58 -11.34
CA ASN A 166 -12.66 1.90 -11.41
C ASN A 166 -13.00 1.06 -10.17
N ARG A 167 -12.36 1.31 -9.03
CA ARG A 167 -12.64 0.67 -7.74
C ARG A 167 -13.26 1.70 -6.80
N CYS A 168 -14.35 1.32 -6.14
CA CYS A 168 -14.92 2.08 -5.03
C CYS A 168 -13.89 2.27 -3.92
N ASP A 169 -14.07 3.30 -3.11
CA ASP A 169 -13.34 3.40 -1.85
C ASP A 169 -13.68 2.24 -0.90
N GLN A 170 -12.83 2.07 0.11
CA GLN A 170 -12.99 1.13 1.21
C GLN A 170 -13.13 1.90 2.54
N LYS A 171 -13.85 3.04 2.51
CA LYS A 171 -13.92 4.00 3.61
C LYS A 171 -14.45 3.41 4.91
N GLU A 172 -15.53 2.64 4.86
CA GLU A 172 -16.13 2.06 6.08
C GLU A 172 -15.17 1.13 6.82
N PHE A 173 -14.42 0.32 6.06
CA PHE A 173 -13.35 -0.53 6.58
C PHE A 173 -12.26 0.32 7.25
N PHE A 174 -11.78 1.36 6.56
CA PHE A 174 -10.73 2.22 7.06
C PHE A 174 -11.17 2.96 8.34
N LEU A 175 -12.35 3.58 8.34
CA LEU A 175 -12.86 4.36 9.47
C LEU A 175 -13.06 3.51 10.73
N LYS A 176 -13.42 2.24 10.61
CA LYS A 176 -13.53 1.33 11.76
C LYS A 176 -12.20 1.16 12.49
N GLY A 177 -11.13 0.81 11.77
CA GLY A 177 -9.80 0.68 12.36
C GLY A 177 -9.22 2.02 12.79
N TYR A 178 -9.51 3.10 12.06
CA TYR A 178 -9.11 4.44 12.45
C TYR A 178 -9.70 4.87 13.79
N ARG A 179 -11.00 4.66 14.03
CA ARG A 179 -11.63 4.97 15.34
C ARG A 179 -11.06 4.12 16.47
N GLU A 180 -10.77 2.85 16.21
CA GLU A 180 -10.14 1.99 17.21
C GLU A 180 -8.69 2.43 17.50
N MET A 181 -7.95 2.88 16.49
CA MET A 181 -6.63 3.51 16.64
C MET A 181 -6.71 4.71 17.58
N LEU A 182 -7.67 5.63 17.33
CA LEU A 182 -7.89 6.80 18.20
C LEU A 182 -8.17 6.37 19.65
N ARG A 183 -9.02 5.36 19.85
CA ARG A 183 -9.41 4.87 21.18
C ARG A 183 -8.25 4.25 21.96
N ARG A 184 -7.37 3.51 21.29
CA ARG A 184 -6.29 2.75 21.96
C ARG A 184 -5.02 3.57 22.15
N ILE A 185 -4.62 4.31 21.11
CA ILE A 185 -3.36 5.04 21.09
C ILE A 185 -3.55 6.46 21.60
N GLU A 186 -4.76 7.03 21.52
CA GLU A 186 -5.03 8.42 21.89
C GLU A 186 -3.97 9.36 21.28
N PRO A 187 -3.74 9.31 19.95
CA PRO A 187 -2.59 9.95 19.34
C PRO A 187 -2.67 11.48 19.50
N GLU A 188 -1.55 12.10 19.87
CA GLU A 188 -1.48 13.58 19.96
C GLU A 188 -1.53 14.24 18.57
N ARG A 189 -1.15 13.48 17.53
CA ARG A 189 -1.09 13.92 16.12
C ARG A 189 -1.10 12.71 15.18
N ILE A 190 -1.71 12.90 14.01
CA ILE A 190 -1.87 11.87 12.99
C ILE A 190 -1.40 12.43 11.65
N ILE A 191 -0.31 11.89 11.10
CA ILE A 191 0.09 12.17 9.73
C ILE A 191 -0.79 11.32 8.82
N CYS A 192 -1.57 11.96 7.94
CA CYS A 192 -2.36 11.29 6.93
C CYS A 192 -1.72 11.50 5.56
N TYR A 193 -1.19 10.42 4.99
CA TYR A 193 -0.67 10.41 3.61
C TYR A 193 -1.82 10.16 2.64
N ASN A 194 -1.95 11.03 1.64
CA ASN A 194 -3.12 11.17 0.77
C ASN A 194 -4.32 11.84 1.46
N THR A 195 -5.33 12.22 0.66
CA THR A 195 -6.50 12.99 1.09
C THR A 195 -7.25 12.29 2.23
N PRO A 196 -7.43 12.94 3.40
CA PRO A 196 -8.22 12.41 4.50
C PRO A 196 -9.69 12.26 4.10
N PHE A 197 -10.37 11.25 4.66
CA PHE A 197 -11.84 11.21 4.58
C PHE A 197 -12.45 12.31 5.46
N PRO A 198 -13.57 12.94 5.06
CA PRO A 198 -14.23 13.98 5.84
C PRO A 198 -14.57 13.57 7.29
N GLU A 199 -14.79 12.28 7.53
CA GLU A 199 -15.14 11.70 8.83
C GLU A 199 -13.93 11.40 9.72
N MET A 200 -12.69 11.67 9.27
CA MET A 200 -11.50 11.48 10.09
C MET A 200 -11.39 12.59 11.15
N GLU A 201 -11.36 12.17 12.42
CA GLU A 201 -11.25 13.04 13.59
C GLU A 201 -9.84 13.06 14.19
N GLY A 202 -9.51 14.10 14.95
CA GLY A 202 -8.22 14.24 15.65
C GLY A 202 -7.31 15.30 15.05
N ASN A 203 -6.08 15.38 15.56
CA ASN A 203 -5.10 16.37 15.11
C ASN A 203 -4.36 15.88 13.85
N ILE A 204 -5.00 16.05 12.69
CA ILE A 204 -4.52 15.51 11.42
C ILE A 204 -3.58 16.49 10.71
N VAL A 205 -2.37 16.02 10.39
CA VAL A 205 -1.46 16.66 9.45
C VAL A 205 -1.64 15.98 8.10
N TYR A 206 -2.30 16.67 7.18
CA TYR A 206 -2.50 16.21 5.82
C TYR A 206 -1.22 16.37 5.01
N VAL A 207 -0.78 15.28 4.38
CA VAL A 207 0.31 15.27 3.40
C VAL A 207 -0.27 14.88 2.04
N ASP A 208 -0.21 15.82 1.11
CA ASP A 208 -0.61 15.60 -0.28
C ASP A 208 0.30 14.55 -0.95
N TYR A 209 -0.33 13.53 -1.51
CA TYR A 209 0.33 12.43 -2.21
C TYR A 209 1.11 12.93 -3.42
N GLU A 210 0.51 13.76 -4.27
CA GLU A 210 1.10 14.23 -5.52
C GLU A 210 2.31 15.12 -5.21
N LEU A 211 2.21 16.06 -4.26
CA LEU A 211 3.35 16.91 -3.85
C LEU A 211 4.50 16.12 -3.22
N SER A 212 4.20 14.99 -2.59
CA SER A 212 5.19 14.06 -2.06
C SER A 212 5.58 12.95 -3.06
N SER A 213 5.00 12.95 -4.26
CA SER A 213 5.22 11.92 -5.27
C SER A 213 6.48 12.19 -6.09
N TRP A 214 6.97 11.12 -6.70
CA TRP A 214 8.10 11.15 -7.63
C TRP A 214 7.86 12.07 -8.84
N LYS A 215 6.61 12.39 -9.22
CA LYS A 215 6.32 13.23 -10.38
C LYS A 215 6.81 14.68 -10.22
N TYR A 216 6.86 15.16 -8.97
CA TYR A 216 7.36 16.50 -8.63
C TYR A 216 8.82 16.47 -8.14
N GLN A 217 9.40 15.28 -8.03
CA GLN A 217 10.84 15.06 -7.91
C GLN A 217 11.36 14.86 -9.34
N LYS A 218 11.67 15.98 -10.03
CA LYS A 218 12.33 15.92 -11.34
C LYS A 218 13.57 15.04 -11.19
N ASP A 219 13.70 14.05 -12.09
CA ASP A 219 14.78 13.06 -12.23
C ASP A 219 14.48 11.70 -11.57
N LEU A 220 13.87 10.75 -12.31
CA LEU A 220 14.50 9.44 -12.62
C LEU A 220 13.62 8.46 -13.41
N GLU A 221 14.30 7.66 -14.23
CA GLU A 221 13.82 6.42 -14.86
C GLU A 221 13.87 5.23 -13.88
N LEU A 222 12.95 4.29 -14.03
CA LEU A 222 12.92 3.03 -13.26
C LEU A 222 14.17 2.18 -13.54
N SER A 223 14.67 1.47 -12.52
CA SER A 223 15.73 0.47 -12.71
C SER A 223 15.29 -0.58 -13.75
N PRO A 224 16.12 -0.89 -14.76
CA PRO A 224 15.82 -1.92 -15.76
C PRO A 224 15.53 -3.30 -15.15
N TYR A 225 15.93 -3.52 -13.89
CA TYR A 225 15.82 -4.80 -13.22
C TYR A 225 14.57 -4.99 -12.37
N ALA A 226 13.72 -3.96 -12.23
CA ALA A 226 12.52 -4.00 -11.40
C ALA A 226 11.63 -5.21 -11.72
N LYS A 227 11.44 -5.51 -13.01
CA LYS A 227 10.62 -6.63 -13.52
C LYS A 227 11.13 -8.02 -13.11
N TYR A 228 12.44 -8.18 -12.96
CA TYR A 228 13.02 -9.45 -12.50
C TYR A 228 12.92 -9.61 -10.97
N ILE A 229 13.02 -8.50 -10.22
CA ILE A 229 12.95 -8.49 -8.76
C ILE A 229 11.54 -8.84 -8.26
N VAL A 230 10.50 -8.36 -8.96
CA VAL A 230 9.08 -8.61 -8.62
C VAL A 230 8.54 -9.93 -9.19
N GLY A 231 9.35 -10.69 -9.93
CA GLY A 231 8.96 -11.98 -10.49
C GLY A 231 8.08 -11.91 -11.75
N GLU A 232 7.94 -10.73 -12.36
CA GLU A 232 7.29 -10.57 -13.67
C GLU A 232 8.09 -11.22 -14.82
N LEU A 233 9.42 -11.24 -14.69
CA LEU A 233 10.33 -11.90 -15.64
C LEU A 233 11.31 -12.83 -14.93
N PRO A 234 11.66 -13.98 -15.52
CA PRO A 234 12.73 -14.83 -15.00
C PRO A 234 14.08 -14.08 -15.05
N LEU A 235 14.91 -14.26 -14.02
CA LEU A 235 16.24 -13.65 -13.98
C LEU A 235 17.05 -14.01 -15.24
N PRO A 236 17.83 -13.08 -15.81
CA PRO A 236 18.74 -13.40 -16.89
C PRO A 236 19.72 -14.50 -16.46
N GLU A 237 19.94 -15.50 -17.33
CA GLU A 237 20.89 -16.58 -17.08
C GLU A 237 22.27 -16.00 -16.73
N ASN A 238 22.92 -16.55 -15.70
CA ASN A 238 24.24 -16.13 -15.21
C ASN A 238 24.33 -14.70 -14.65
N SER A 239 23.22 -14.04 -14.28
CA SER A 239 23.23 -12.66 -13.77
C SER A 239 23.93 -12.44 -12.42
N GLY A 240 24.29 -13.50 -11.68
CA GLY A 240 24.93 -13.39 -10.36
C GLY A 240 24.04 -12.74 -9.28
N ILE A 241 22.78 -12.43 -9.60
CA ILE A 241 21.82 -11.77 -8.71
C ILE A 241 21.27 -12.81 -7.72
N ILE A 242 21.65 -12.66 -6.44
CA ILE A 242 21.15 -13.50 -5.35
C ILE A 242 19.88 -12.85 -4.77
N ILE A 243 18.70 -13.34 -5.15
CA ILE A 243 17.43 -12.98 -4.47
C ILE A 243 17.33 -13.81 -3.18
N LYS A 244 17.64 -13.21 -2.03
CA LYS A 244 17.40 -13.85 -0.71
C LYS A 244 15.88 -14.01 -0.51
N ARG A 245 15.36 -15.23 -0.69
CA ARG A 245 13.95 -15.58 -0.51
C ARG A 245 13.57 -15.64 0.97
N GLY A 246 13.02 -14.54 1.47
CA GLY A 246 11.95 -14.57 2.47
C GLY A 246 10.61 -14.55 1.75
N TYR A 247 9.48 -14.65 2.47
CA TYR A 247 8.16 -14.46 1.87
C TYR A 247 8.00 -12.97 1.49
N ILE A 248 8.38 -12.62 0.26
CA ILE A 248 8.23 -11.28 -0.31
C ILE A 248 6.92 -11.29 -1.08
N MET A 249 5.95 -10.47 -0.68
CA MET A 249 4.74 -10.24 -1.47
C MET A 249 5.13 -9.33 -2.65
N PRO A 250 5.24 -9.84 -3.89
CA PRO A 250 5.94 -9.13 -4.97
C PRO A 250 5.17 -7.91 -5.52
N THR A 251 3.86 -7.83 -5.24
CA THR A 251 2.93 -6.90 -5.89
C THR A 251 2.07 -6.10 -4.89
N ALA A 252 2.39 -6.19 -3.60
CA ALA A 252 1.55 -5.66 -2.52
C ALA A 252 2.09 -4.35 -1.94
N LYS A 253 1.20 -3.37 -1.78
CA LYS A 253 1.36 -2.15 -1.00
C LYS A 253 0.08 -1.89 -0.20
N GLY A 254 0.22 -1.54 1.07
CA GLY A 254 -0.82 -0.89 1.88
C GLY A 254 -1.83 -1.83 2.54
N MET A 255 -3.02 -1.29 2.82
CA MET A 255 -4.11 -1.96 3.53
C MET A 255 -5.43 -1.90 2.74
N GLY A 256 -6.42 -2.69 3.16
CA GLY A 256 -7.71 -2.87 2.47
C GLY A 256 -7.86 -4.28 1.91
N SER A 257 -8.80 -4.48 1.01
CA SER A 257 -8.88 -5.70 0.20
C SER A 257 -7.70 -5.76 -0.77
N ALA A 258 -7.08 -6.94 -0.88
CA ALA A 258 -6.06 -7.24 -1.89
C ALA A 258 -6.60 -7.12 -3.32
N TYR A 259 -7.92 -7.22 -3.50
CA TYR A 259 -8.60 -7.06 -4.79
C TYR A 259 -9.05 -5.60 -5.08
N GLY A 260 -8.79 -4.70 -4.14
CA GLY A 260 -9.32 -3.33 -4.15
C GLY A 260 -10.80 -3.27 -3.78
N GLY A 261 -11.39 -2.08 -3.84
CA GLY A 261 -12.83 -1.93 -3.61
C GLY A 261 -13.68 -2.57 -4.70
N GLN A 262 -14.99 -2.56 -4.51
CA GLN A 262 -15.94 -3.05 -5.52
C GLN A 262 -15.71 -2.32 -6.85
N TRP A 263 -15.79 -3.05 -7.97
CA TRP A 263 -15.65 -2.39 -9.26
C TRP A 263 -16.84 -1.48 -9.51
N LYS A 264 -16.60 -0.32 -10.09
CA LYS A 264 -17.64 0.58 -10.59
C LYS A 264 -17.27 1.16 -11.96
N PRO A 265 -18.26 1.41 -12.82
CA PRO A 265 -18.00 1.99 -14.12
C PRO A 265 -17.53 3.43 -13.95
N ASN A 266 -16.51 3.82 -14.72
CA ASN A 266 -16.04 5.19 -14.75
C ASN A 266 -16.95 6.00 -15.66
N SER A 267 -17.63 7.00 -15.11
CA SER A 267 -18.55 7.86 -15.85
C SER A 267 -17.90 8.62 -17.01
N ASN A 268 -16.58 8.82 -16.97
CA ASN A 268 -15.81 9.45 -18.04
C ASN A 268 -15.36 8.47 -19.13
N LYS A 269 -15.59 7.16 -18.96
CA LYS A 269 -15.26 6.12 -19.93
C LYS A 269 -16.56 5.44 -20.38
N PRO A 270 -17.15 5.86 -21.51
CA PRO A 270 -18.41 5.30 -22.02
C PRO A 270 -18.41 3.77 -22.19
N ASN A 271 -17.24 3.18 -22.50
CA ASN A 271 -17.07 1.73 -22.60
C ASN A 271 -17.14 0.99 -21.25
N ASP A 272 -16.95 1.68 -20.12
CA ASP A 272 -17.11 1.05 -18.81
C ASP A 272 -18.59 1.02 -18.42
N MET A 273 -19.33 2.07 -18.79
CA MET A 273 -20.75 2.22 -18.46
C MET A 273 -21.64 1.12 -19.04
N ILE A 274 -21.20 0.45 -20.10
CA ILE A 274 -21.98 -0.61 -20.74
C ILE A 274 -21.89 -1.97 -20.02
N PHE A 275 -20.96 -2.15 -19.07
CA PHE A 275 -20.78 -3.43 -18.38
C PHE A 275 -21.89 -3.75 -17.37
N ILE A 276 -22.64 -2.74 -16.92
CA ILE A 276 -23.77 -2.91 -15.99
C ILE A 276 -25.03 -2.33 -16.64
N GLY A 277 -26.13 -3.08 -16.55
CA GLY A 277 -27.41 -2.65 -17.10
C GLY A 277 -28.59 -3.41 -16.47
N PRO A 278 -29.81 -3.18 -16.97
CA PRO A 278 -31.00 -3.83 -16.44
C PRO A 278 -30.91 -5.36 -16.61
N PRO A 279 -31.14 -6.14 -15.54
CA PRO A 279 -31.06 -7.59 -15.58
C PRO A 279 -31.93 -8.24 -16.65
N ASN A 280 -31.43 -9.32 -17.24
CA ASN A 280 -32.11 -10.13 -18.26
C ASN A 280 -32.58 -9.33 -19.50
N THR A 281 -31.84 -8.28 -19.87
CA THR A 281 -32.15 -7.46 -21.05
C THR A 281 -31.06 -7.51 -22.11
N ILE A 282 -31.44 -7.18 -23.35
CA ILE A 282 -30.50 -6.83 -24.41
C ILE A 282 -30.72 -5.36 -24.71
N GLN A 283 -29.68 -4.55 -24.62
CA GLN A 283 -29.75 -3.12 -24.92
C GLN A 283 -28.84 -2.77 -26.09
N ARG A 284 -29.30 -1.84 -26.93
CA ARG A 284 -28.48 -1.23 -27.98
C ARG A 284 -28.10 0.18 -27.53
N ILE A 285 -26.82 0.38 -27.25
CA ILE A 285 -26.27 1.58 -26.62
C ILE A 285 -25.31 2.25 -27.61
N PHE A 286 -25.39 3.58 -27.72
CA PHE A 286 -24.46 4.35 -28.52
C PHE A 286 -23.28 4.81 -27.66
N ILE A 287 -22.07 4.49 -28.09
CA ILE A 287 -20.83 4.83 -27.40
C ILE A 287 -20.19 6.01 -28.13
N PRO A 288 -20.21 7.22 -27.56
CA PRO A 288 -19.57 8.37 -28.18
C PRO A 288 -18.04 8.21 -28.14
N THR A 289 -17.40 8.52 -29.26
CA THR A 289 -15.94 8.61 -29.37
C THR A 289 -15.57 9.94 -30.03
N GLY A 290 -14.30 10.34 -29.93
CA GLY A 290 -13.79 11.52 -30.64
C GLY A 290 -13.91 11.44 -32.17
N LYS A 291 -14.28 10.28 -32.73
CA LYS A 291 -14.46 10.04 -34.18
C LYS A 291 -15.90 9.72 -34.57
N GLY A 292 -16.90 10.18 -33.79
CA GLY A 292 -18.31 10.06 -34.15
C GLY A 292 -19.05 8.86 -33.54
N GLY A 293 -18.40 8.07 -32.70
CA GLY A 293 -19.04 6.99 -31.92
C GLY A 293 -19.43 5.74 -32.71
N TYR A 294 -20.00 4.77 -32.01
CA TYR A 294 -20.52 3.53 -32.60
C TYR A 294 -21.63 2.92 -31.76
N TRP A 295 -22.44 2.06 -32.37
CA TRP A 295 -23.46 1.30 -31.66
C TRP A 295 -22.89 0.01 -31.09
N THR A 296 -23.40 -0.38 -29.94
CA THR A 296 -23.05 -1.62 -29.25
C THR A 296 -24.32 -2.31 -28.77
N GLN A 297 -24.44 -3.61 -28.97
CA GLN A 297 -25.50 -4.40 -28.35
C GLN A 297 -24.92 -5.16 -27.15
N VAL A 298 -25.54 -5.02 -25.98
CA VAL A 298 -25.09 -5.69 -24.76
C VAL A 298 -26.20 -6.58 -24.24
N LYS A 299 -25.86 -7.83 -23.94
CA LYS A 299 -26.72 -8.78 -23.25
C LYS A 299 -26.36 -8.79 -21.76
N TYR A 300 -27.32 -8.49 -20.89
CA TYR A 300 -27.14 -8.52 -19.45
C TYR A 300 -27.65 -9.83 -18.84
N GLY A 301 -26.91 -10.36 -17.87
CA GLY A 301 -27.29 -11.50 -17.04
C GLY A 301 -28.41 -11.15 -16.05
N ASP A 302 -28.77 -12.11 -15.22
CA ASP A 302 -29.75 -11.94 -14.13
C ASP A 302 -29.21 -11.07 -12.98
N ASP A 303 -27.90 -10.99 -12.84
CA ASP A 303 -27.15 -10.10 -11.95
C ASP A 303 -26.96 -8.67 -12.51
N GLY A 304 -27.39 -8.43 -13.76
CA GLY A 304 -27.24 -7.13 -14.44
C GLY A 304 -25.86 -6.90 -15.07
N TRP A 305 -24.94 -7.87 -15.01
CA TRP A 305 -23.63 -7.78 -15.66
C TRP A 305 -23.70 -8.15 -17.13
N ALA A 306 -22.89 -7.49 -17.96
CA ALA A 306 -22.77 -7.84 -19.36
C ALA A 306 -22.22 -9.28 -19.50
N THR A 307 -22.93 -10.11 -20.25
CA THR A 307 -22.55 -11.51 -20.57
C THR A 307 -22.05 -11.66 -22.00
N ALA A 308 -22.43 -10.71 -22.88
CA ALA A 308 -21.93 -10.60 -24.24
C ALA A 308 -22.07 -9.16 -24.73
N ILE A 309 -21.08 -8.68 -25.47
CA ILE A 309 -21.02 -7.33 -26.02
C ILE A 309 -20.71 -7.43 -27.51
N ARG A 310 -21.61 -6.92 -28.36
CA ARG A 310 -21.42 -6.85 -29.81
C ARG A 310 -21.13 -5.43 -30.22
N HIS A 311 -19.94 -5.17 -30.73
CA HIS A 311 -19.58 -3.88 -31.30
C HIS A 311 -19.99 -3.81 -32.78
N GLU A 312 -20.78 -2.80 -33.16
CA GLU A 312 -21.14 -2.48 -34.55
C GLU A 312 -20.10 -1.54 -35.17
N THR A 313 -18.83 -1.88 -35.02
CA THR A 313 -17.68 -1.14 -35.56
C THR A 313 -16.48 -2.08 -35.70
N ASP A 314 -15.54 -1.74 -36.58
CA ASP A 314 -14.21 -2.36 -36.67
C ASP A 314 -13.15 -1.54 -35.91
N HIS A 315 -13.56 -0.44 -35.25
CA HIS A 315 -12.68 0.53 -34.59
C HIS A 315 -11.62 1.17 -35.51
N GLY A 316 -11.82 1.12 -36.83
CA GLY A 316 -10.82 1.54 -37.82
C GLY A 316 -9.70 0.52 -38.04
N TYR A 317 -9.88 -0.73 -37.57
CA TYR A 317 -8.96 -1.85 -37.72
C TYR A 317 -9.65 -3.03 -38.43
N GLY A 318 -10.21 -2.80 -39.61
CA GLY A 318 -10.89 -3.85 -40.41
C GLY A 318 -10.01 -5.04 -40.80
N ASN A 319 -8.69 -4.96 -40.60
CA ASN A 319 -7.76 -6.07 -40.74
C ASN A 319 -7.66 -6.98 -39.49
N ALA A 320 -8.08 -6.48 -38.32
CA ALA A 320 -8.02 -7.20 -37.04
C ALA A 320 -9.41 -7.53 -36.47
N HIS A 321 -10.45 -6.81 -36.87
CA HIS A 321 -11.82 -6.99 -36.38
C HIS A 321 -12.84 -7.01 -37.53
N SER A 322 -13.83 -7.89 -37.45
CA SER A 322 -15.04 -7.82 -38.28
C SER A 322 -16.00 -6.77 -37.74
N ASN A 323 -16.85 -6.21 -38.62
CA ASN A 323 -17.97 -5.37 -38.21
C ASN A 323 -19.30 -6.04 -38.61
N PRO A 324 -20.13 -6.49 -37.66
CA PRO A 324 -19.92 -6.46 -36.20
C PRO A 324 -18.95 -7.56 -35.70
N HIS A 325 -18.53 -7.46 -34.44
CA HIS A 325 -17.82 -8.53 -33.73
C HIS A 325 -18.26 -8.62 -32.26
N ASP A 326 -18.10 -9.80 -31.67
CA ASP A 326 -18.53 -10.10 -30.31
C ASP A 326 -17.33 -10.19 -29.35
N HIS A 327 -17.51 -9.62 -28.18
CA HIS A 327 -16.67 -9.79 -27.00
C HIS A 327 -17.51 -10.48 -25.93
N TYR A 328 -16.95 -11.54 -25.36
CA TYR A 328 -17.50 -12.17 -24.17
C TYR A 328 -16.68 -11.63 -22.99
N PRO A 329 -17.20 -10.67 -22.21
CA PRO A 329 -16.46 -10.11 -21.10
C PRO A 329 -16.02 -11.23 -20.14
N MET A 330 -14.82 -11.10 -19.54
CA MET A 330 -14.43 -11.98 -18.45
C MET A 330 -15.48 -11.88 -17.35
N ALA A 331 -15.92 -13.02 -16.81
CA ALA A 331 -16.91 -13.05 -15.76
C ALA A 331 -16.39 -12.23 -14.57
N TYR A 332 -17.01 -11.08 -14.29
CA TYR A 332 -16.75 -10.34 -13.06
C TYR A 332 -17.24 -11.21 -11.92
N ASP A 333 -16.35 -11.65 -11.04
CA ASP A 333 -16.74 -12.36 -9.84
C ASP A 333 -16.96 -11.33 -8.71
N PRO A 334 -18.21 -11.11 -8.26
CA PRO A 334 -18.52 -10.15 -7.21
C PRO A 334 -17.92 -10.52 -5.85
N HIS A 335 -17.46 -11.77 -5.66
CA HIS A 335 -16.83 -12.25 -4.42
C HIS A 335 -15.30 -12.12 -4.42
N THR A 336 -14.65 -12.23 -5.58
CA THR A 336 -13.19 -12.06 -5.71
C THR A 336 -12.81 -10.73 -6.34
N HIS A 337 -13.80 -9.95 -6.78
CA HIS A 337 -13.64 -8.67 -7.48
C HIS A 337 -12.67 -8.73 -8.68
N ALA A 338 -12.53 -9.91 -9.28
CA ALA A 338 -11.63 -10.24 -10.40
C ALA A 338 -12.39 -10.36 -11.72
#